data_AF-A0A5N6FBE0-F1
#
_entry.id   AF-A0A5N6FBE0-F1
#
_cell.length_a   1.000
_cell.length_b   1.000
_cell.length_c   1.000
_cell.angle_alpha   90.00
_cell.angle_beta   90.00
_cell.angle_gamma   90.00
#
_symmetry.space_group_name_H-M   'P 1'
#
loop_
_entity.id
_entity.type
_entity.pdbx_description
1 polymer ?
#
loop_
_entity_poly.entity_id
_entity_poly.type
_entity_poly.pdbx_seq_one_letter_code
_entity_poly.pdbx_strand_id
1 'polypeptide(L)'
;MSYIWSLEMGKPTGPTIIVPGRKVIALVLLVNSPPLVYSMLYFLSNGLLTNMLLAAEYNGYATQRKPLRVSWLKGQQRRTYYISLPYRYGFPLIIVSIVLHWLLSQNLFLVKINALDVHGNRTWYGSETACSFSMKAIFLTILVGTLAMATLIGLGFRHLRSAMPMASSCSAAISAACHPPPEDTGASLKPVKWGEIIKMQEAQSKSTDDRLSDDLSDDERLSADADYPHCSFTSREVVKPGRDIRYC
;
A
#
# COMPACT_ATOMS: atom_id res chain seq x y z
N MET A 1 -9.08 -13.57 38.02
CA MET A 1 -9.28 -13.43 36.55
C MET A 1 -10.74 -13.64 36.11
N SER A 2 -11.54 -14.48 36.78
CA SER A 2 -12.94 -14.78 36.42
C SER A 2 -13.91 -13.58 36.47
N TYR A 3 -13.76 -12.67 37.43
CA TYR A 3 -14.64 -11.48 37.56
C TYR A 3 -14.57 -10.52 36.36
N ILE A 4 -13.37 -10.37 35.76
CA ILE A 4 -13.20 -9.53 34.57
C ILE A 4 -13.91 -10.16 33.38
N TRP A 5 -14.01 -11.50 33.33
CA TRP A 5 -14.65 -12.22 32.24
C TRP A 5 -16.17 -12.35 32.39
N SER A 6 -16.74 -12.11 33.57
CA SER A 6 -18.20 -12.06 33.78
C SER A 6 -18.84 -10.70 33.44
N LEU A 7 -18.03 -9.64 33.29
CA LEU A 7 -18.52 -8.30 32.96
C LEU A 7 -18.90 -8.20 31.48
N GLU A 8 -20.09 -7.69 31.16
CA GLU A 8 -20.49 -7.44 29.77
C GLU A 8 -19.65 -6.30 29.14
N MET A 9 -19.38 -6.41 27.83
CA MET A 9 -18.66 -5.37 27.10
C MET A 9 -19.50 -4.10 27.02
N GLY A 10 -18.91 -2.94 27.33
CA GLY A 10 -19.58 -1.64 27.24
C GLY A 10 -20.50 -1.27 28.41
N LYS A 11 -20.60 -2.08 29.48
CA LYS A 11 -21.35 -1.71 30.69
C LYS A 11 -20.43 -1.06 31.74
N PRO A 12 -20.78 0.13 32.26
CA PRO A 12 -20.02 0.77 33.32
C PRO A 12 -20.14 -0.01 34.63
N THR A 13 -19.00 -0.32 35.25
CA THR A 13 -18.93 -0.84 36.62
C THR A 13 -18.19 0.17 37.48
N GLY A 14 -18.51 0.26 38.78
CA GLY A 14 -17.87 1.21 39.71
C GLY A 14 -16.33 1.35 39.57
N PRO A 15 -15.54 0.25 39.45
CA PRO A 15 -14.08 0.35 39.36
C PRO A 15 -13.55 0.73 37.97
N THR A 16 -14.40 0.85 36.93
CA THR A 16 -13.97 1.16 35.56
C THR A 16 -14.08 2.65 35.20
N ILE A 17 -14.52 3.49 36.15
CA ILE A 17 -14.66 4.93 35.97
C ILE A 17 -13.31 5.60 36.25
N ILE A 18 -12.78 6.37 35.31
CA ILE A 18 -11.44 6.99 35.43
C ILE A 18 -11.54 8.48 35.75
N VAL A 19 -12.25 9.24 34.93
CA VAL A 19 -12.22 10.71 34.98
C VAL A 19 -13.64 11.24 35.11
N PRO A 20 -14.08 11.68 36.31
CA PRO A 20 -15.24 12.55 36.43
C PRO A 20 -14.88 13.93 35.88
N GLY A 21 -15.71 14.51 35.01
CA GLY A 21 -15.39 15.81 34.44
C GLY A 21 -16.61 16.58 33.95
N ARG A 22 -16.63 17.87 34.30
CA ARG A 22 -17.67 18.82 33.87
C ARG A 22 -17.50 19.29 32.42
N LYS A 23 -16.28 19.22 31.87
CA LYS A 23 -15.96 19.63 30.50
C LYS A 23 -16.23 18.49 29.51
N VAL A 24 -17.50 18.26 29.20
CA VAL A 24 -17.98 17.17 28.32
C VAL A 24 -17.23 17.13 26.98
N ILE A 25 -16.93 18.28 26.38
CA ILE A 25 -16.21 18.36 25.09
C ILE A 25 -14.82 17.69 25.18
N ALA A 26 -14.08 17.92 26.27
CA ALA A 26 -12.76 17.31 26.47
C ALA A 26 -12.85 15.78 26.63
N LEU A 27 -13.88 15.30 27.34
CA LEU A 27 -14.14 13.86 27.47
C LEU A 27 -14.51 13.22 26.12
N VAL A 28 -15.34 13.90 25.31
CA VAL A 28 -15.69 13.45 23.96
C VAL A 28 -14.44 13.33 23.09
N LEU A 29 -13.56 14.34 23.09
CA LEU A 29 -12.31 14.29 22.34
C LEU A 29 -11.39 13.16 22.83
N LEU A 30 -11.30 12.96 24.15
CA LEU A 30 -10.50 11.88 24.74
C LEU A 30 -10.98 10.51 24.27
N VAL A 31 -12.29 10.23 24.36
CA VAL A 31 -12.89 8.96 23.97
C VAL A 31 -12.75 8.67 22.47
N ASN A 32 -12.77 9.71 21.62
CA ASN A 32 -12.63 9.56 20.18
C ASN A 32 -11.17 9.56 19.68
N SER A 33 -10.20 9.87 20.54
CA SER A 33 -8.79 9.89 20.15
C SER A 33 -8.26 8.53 19.67
N PRO A 34 -8.58 7.37 20.29
CA PRO A 34 -8.05 6.09 19.84
C PRO A 34 -8.57 5.64 18.45
N PRO A 35 -9.88 5.70 18.13
CA PRO A 35 -10.38 5.41 16.78
C PRO A 35 -9.78 6.33 15.70
N LEU A 36 -9.52 7.59 16.03
CA LEU A 36 -8.91 8.55 15.10
C LEU A 36 -7.48 8.16 14.77
N VAL A 37 -6.65 7.89 15.79
CA VAL A 37 -5.27 7.41 15.60
C VAL A 37 -5.26 6.12 14.79
N TYR A 38 -6.16 5.18 15.10
CA TYR A 38 -6.28 3.92 14.36
C TYR A 38 -6.59 4.13 12.87
N SER A 39 -7.44 5.10 12.54
CA SER A 39 -7.79 5.41 11.16
C SER A 39 -6.57 5.90 10.35
N MET A 40 -5.69 6.68 10.97
CA MET A 40 -4.40 7.06 10.36
C MET A 40 -3.50 5.84 10.14
N LEU A 41 -3.39 4.95 11.13
CA LEU A 41 -2.62 3.71 11.01
C LEU A 41 -3.16 2.80 9.88
N TYR A 42 -4.48 2.72 9.74
CA TYR A 42 -5.10 1.98 8.65
C TYR A 42 -4.70 2.55 7.29
N PHE A 43 -4.76 3.87 7.10
CA PHE A 43 -4.37 4.52 5.86
C PHE A 43 -2.90 4.25 5.51
N LEU A 44 -2.01 4.39 6.50
CA LEU A 44 -0.58 4.07 6.37
C LEU A 44 -0.36 2.61 5.99
N SER A 45 -1.04 1.69 6.67
CA SER A 45 -0.91 0.25 6.43
C SER A 45 -1.41 -0.14 5.03
N ASN A 46 -2.52 0.44 4.59
CA ASN A 46 -3.05 0.25 3.24
C ASN A 46 -2.09 0.80 2.17
N GLY A 47 -1.49 1.97 2.41
CA GLY A 47 -0.47 2.54 1.54
C GLY A 47 0.79 1.67 1.45
N LEU A 48 1.29 1.19 2.58
CA LEU A 48 2.45 0.29 2.65
C LEU A 48 2.20 -1.02 1.89
N LEU A 49 1.06 -1.67 2.10
CA LEU A 49 0.71 -2.89 1.38
C LEU A 49 0.53 -2.65 -0.11
N THR A 50 -0.06 -1.52 -0.50
CA THR A 50 -0.20 -1.15 -1.91
C THR A 50 1.18 -1.01 -2.56
N ASN A 51 2.11 -0.30 -1.91
CA ASN A 51 3.48 -0.14 -2.39
C ASN A 51 4.23 -1.48 -2.45
N MET A 52 4.10 -2.34 -1.44
CA MET A 52 4.71 -3.67 -1.44
C MET A 52 4.20 -4.55 -2.58
N LEU A 53 2.90 -4.55 -2.85
CA LEU A 53 2.31 -5.31 -3.95
C LEU A 53 2.66 -4.73 -5.31
N LEU A 54 2.73 -3.40 -5.42
CA LEU A 54 3.18 -2.72 -6.64
C LEU A 54 4.64 -3.05 -6.93
N ALA A 55 5.52 -2.98 -5.93
CA ALA A 55 6.92 -3.39 -6.06
C ALA A 55 7.05 -4.87 -6.42
N ALA A 56 6.24 -5.75 -5.82
CA ALA A 56 6.23 -7.18 -6.15
C ALA A 56 5.75 -7.46 -7.58
N GLU A 57 4.74 -6.71 -8.06
CA GLU A 57 4.26 -6.80 -9.43
C GLU A 57 5.29 -6.28 -10.42
N TYR A 58 5.87 -5.10 -10.16
CA TYR A 58 6.94 -4.48 -10.94
C TYR A 58 8.14 -5.40 -11.07
N ASN A 59 8.66 -5.92 -9.95
CA ASN A 59 9.73 -6.91 -9.91
C ASN A 59 9.38 -8.21 -10.65
N GLY A 60 8.09 -8.54 -10.75
CA GLY A 60 7.60 -9.68 -11.52
C GLY A 60 7.88 -9.55 -13.02
N TYR A 61 7.86 -8.34 -13.58
CA TYR A 61 8.10 -8.12 -15.02
C TYR A 61 9.56 -8.35 -15.42
N ALA A 62 10.52 -8.35 -14.49
CA ALA A 62 11.91 -8.72 -14.77
C ALA A 62 12.10 -10.24 -14.90
N THR A 63 11.23 -11.03 -14.25
CA THR A 63 11.34 -12.49 -14.24
C THR A 63 10.49 -13.15 -15.31
N GLN A 64 9.28 -12.65 -15.53
CA GLN A 64 8.27 -13.24 -16.41
C GLN A 64 7.68 -12.18 -17.33
N ARG A 65 7.36 -12.60 -18.55
CA ARG A 65 6.66 -11.77 -19.53
C ARG A 65 5.19 -11.66 -19.13
N LYS A 66 4.67 -10.43 -18.98
CA LYS A 66 3.30 -10.18 -18.50
C LYS A 66 2.65 -9.05 -19.30
N PRO A 67 1.33 -9.11 -19.56
CA PRO A 67 0.61 -7.98 -20.13
C PRO A 67 0.50 -6.82 -19.13
N LEU A 68 0.39 -5.59 -19.66
CA LEU A 68 0.17 -4.40 -18.85
C LEU A 68 -1.27 -4.38 -18.30
N ARG A 69 -1.41 -3.86 -17.07
CA ARG A 69 -2.69 -3.62 -16.42
C ARG A 69 -3.18 -2.22 -16.74
N VAL A 70 -4.35 -2.12 -17.37
CA VAL A 70 -4.93 -0.85 -17.83
C VAL A 70 -6.38 -0.73 -17.41
N SER A 71 -6.87 0.51 -17.26
CA SER A 71 -8.28 0.78 -16.98
C SER A 71 -9.18 0.43 -18.17
N TRP A 72 -8.68 0.69 -19.38
CA TRP A 72 -9.38 0.46 -20.65
C TRP A 72 -8.56 -0.50 -21.51
N LEU A 73 -9.09 -1.70 -21.76
CA LEU A 73 -8.36 -2.71 -22.52
C LEU A 73 -8.24 -2.31 -23.99
N LYS A 74 -7.03 -2.46 -24.53
CA LYS A 74 -6.78 -2.54 -25.97
C LYS A 74 -5.86 -3.74 -26.23
N GLY A 75 -6.23 -4.64 -27.14
CA GLY A 75 -5.42 -5.80 -27.50
C GLY A 75 -5.28 -6.85 -26.38
N GLN A 76 -4.04 -7.29 -26.09
CA GLN A 76 -3.74 -8.37 -25.13
C GLN A 76 -3.51 -7.88 -23.69
N GLN A 77 -3.80 -6.60 -23.40
CA GLN A 77 -3.67 -6.02 -22.07
C GLN A 77 -4.67 -6.64 -21.08
N ARG A 78 -4.41 -6.51 -19.77
CA ARG A 78 -5.32 -6.98 -18.73
C ARG A 78 -6.05 -5.80 -18.08
N ARG A 79 -7.34 -5.95 -17.81
CA ARG A 79 -8.07 -4.94 -17.02
C ARG A 79 -7.50 -4.87 -15.60
N THR A 80 -7.31 -3.66 -15.09
CA THR A 80 -7.05 -3.44 -13.67
C THR A 80 -8.33 -3.71 -12.86
N TYR A 81 -8.18 -4.14 -11.60
CA TYR A 81 -9.30 -4.20 -10.67
C TYR A 81 -9.81 -2.78 -10.37
N TYR A 82 -11.10 -2.61 -10.09
CA TYR A 82 -11.63 -1.32 -9.62
C TYR A 82 -11.03 -0.89 -8.27
N ILE A 83 -10.38 -1.82 -7.56
CA ILE A 83 -9.78 -1.63 -6.24
C ILE A 83 -8.27 -1.74 -6.40
N SER A 84 -7.53 -0.77 -5.86
CA SER A 84 -6.06 -0.67 -5.97
C SER A 84 -5.31 -1.88 -5.42
N LEU A 85 -5.94 -2.66 -4.52
CA LEU A 85 -5.38 -3.86 -3.91
C LEU A 85 -6.08 -5.14 -4.41
N PRO A 86 -5.36 -6.23 -4.72
CA PRO A 86 -5.97 -7.53 -4.96
C PRO A 86 -6.85 -7.93 -3.78
N TYR A 87 -8.06 -8.43 -4.07
CA TYR A 87 -9.06 -8.84 -3.09
C TYR A 87 -8.54 -9.76 -1.98
N ARG A 88 -7.54 -10.60 -2.28
CA ARG A 88 -6.90 -11.51 -1.32
C ARG A 88 -6.21 -10.80 -0.15
N TYR A 89 -5.73 -9.57 -0.36
CA TYR A 89 -5.10 -8.75 0.69
C TYR A 89 -6.05 -7.65 1.18
N GLY A 90 -6.86 -7.09 0.28
CA GLY A 90 -7.79 -6.01 0.60
C GLY A 90 -8.92 -6.44 1.54
N PHE A 91 -9.57 -7.57 1.26
CA PHE A 91 -10.68 -8.04 2.11
C PHE A 91 -10.26 -8.35 3.55
N PRO A 92 -9.19 -9.13 3.80
CA PRO A 92 -8.76 -9.39 5.18
C PRO A 92 -8.42 -8.11 5.94
N LEU A 93 -7.75 -7.16 5.29
CA LEU A 93 -7.38 -5.88 5.90
C LEU A 93 -8.61 -5.06 6.28
N ILE A 94 -9.64 -5.00 5.40
CA ILE A 94 -10.90 -4.32 5.70
C ILE A 94 -11.63 -5.00 6.86
N ILE A 95 -11.72 -6.34 6.86
CA ILE A 95 -12.40 -7.09 7.94
C ILE A 95 -11.72 -6.83 9.28
N VAL A 96 -10.39 -6.96 9.35
CA VAL A 96 -9.62 -6.68 10.56
C VAL A 96 -9.80 -5.22 10.99
N SER A 97 -9.87 -4.29 10.03
CA SER A 97 -10.12 -2.88 10.33
C SER A 97 -11.50 -2.63 10.93
N ILE A 98 -12.54 -3.25 10.41
CA ILE A 98 -13.90 -3.15 10.96
C ILE A 98 -13.92 -3.68 12.39
N VAL A 99 -13.30 -4.84 12.64
CA VAL A 99 -13.25 -5.44 13.97
C VAL A 99 -12.45 -4.58 14.95
N LEU A 100 -11.27 -4.08 14.56
CA LEU A 100 -10.46 -3.23 15.43
C LEU A 100 -11.13 -1.89 15.71
N HIS A 101 -11.75 -1.27 14.70
CA HIS A 101 -12.50 -0.03 14.87
C HIS A 101 -13.71 -0.23 15.80
N TRP A 102 -14.43 -1.34 15.64
CA TRP A 102 -15.50 -1.73 16.55
C TRP A 102 -15.00 -1.92 17.98
N LEU A 103 -13.92 -2.68 18.18
CA LEU A 103 -13.34 -2.90 19.52
C LEU A 103 -12.87 -1.57 20.14
N LEU A 104 -12.27 -0.67 19.36
CA LEU A 104 -11.84 0.65 19.81
C LEU A 104 -13.00 1.53 20.29
N SER A 105 -14.18 1.43 19.67
CA SER A 105 -15.39 2.10 20.17
C SER A 105 -15.82 1.64 21.57
N GLN A 106 -15.40 0.44 21.97
CA GLN A 106 -15.69 -0.16 23.28
C GLN A 106 -14.53 0.01 24.28
N ASN A 107 -13.38 0.55 23.85
CA ASN A 107 -12.21 0.73 24.73
C ASN A 107 -12.47 1.83 25.77
N LEU A 108 -12.90 3.00 25.30
CA LEU A 108 -13.30 4.15 26.10
C LEU A 108 -14.75 4.48 25.76
N PHE A 109 -15.59 4.72 26.77
CA PHE A 109 -16.97 5.11 26.56
C PHE A 109 -17.39 6.15 27.60
N LEU A 110 -18.30 7.03 27.18
CA LEU A 110 -18.86 8.07 28.04
C LEU A 110 -19.98 7.50 28.90
N VAL A 111 -19.96 7.86 30.18
CA VAL A 111 -20.94 7.40 31.17
C VAL A 111 -21.49 8.61 31.89
N LYS A 112 -22.82 8.67 32.02
CA LYS A 112 -23.49 9.69 32.82
C LYS A 112 -23.85 9.12 34.18
N ILE A 113 -23.25 9.65 35.22
CA ILE A 113 -23.54 9.29 36.61
C ILE A 113 -24.65 10.22 37.07
N ASN A 114 -25.84 9.67 37.33
CA ASN A 114 -26.96 10.46 37.85
C ASN A 114 -27.01 10.30 39.38
N ALA A 115 -26.93 11.41 40.11
CA ALA A 115 -27.19 11.41 41.54
C ALA A 115 -28.71 11.33 41.78
N LEU A 116 -29.12 10.50 42.75
CA LEU A 116 -30.52 10.32 43.14
C LEU A 116 -30.71 10.88 44.56
N ASP A 117 -31.83 11.57 44.78
CA ASP A 117 -32.27 12.03 46.10
C ASP A 117 -32.85 10.87 46.93
N VAL A 118 -33.11 11.09 48.23
CA VAL A 118 -33.73 10.11 49.15
C VAL A 118 -35.08 9.61 48.62
N HIS A 119 -35.77 10.42 47.82
CA HIS A 119 -37.03 10.07 47.16
C HIS A 119 -36.85 9.37 45.79
N GLY A 120 -35.62 9.05 45.38
CA GLY A 120 -35.32 8.42 44.09
C GLY A 120 -35.37 9.36 42.87
N ASN A 121 -35.54 10.66 43.10
CA ASN A 121 -35.56 11.66 42.03
C ASN A 121 -34.14 12.06 41.60
N ARG A 122 -33.93 12.27 40.29
CA ARG A 122 -32.63 12.69 39.75
C ARG A 122 -32.29 14.11 40.17
N THR A 123 -31.12 14.31 40.77
CA THR A 123 -30.63 15.62 41.20
C THR A 123 -29.57 16.15 40.23
N TRP A 124 -29.72 17.42 39.82
CA TRP A 124 -28.75 18.08 38.95
C TRP A 124 -27.45 18.42 39.68
N TYR A 125 -27.50 18.65 40.99
CA TYR A 125 -26.37 19.15 41.78
C TYR A 125 -25.24 18.12 42.00
N GLY A 126 -25.51 16.83 41.74
CA GLY A 126 -24.52 15.75 41.88
C GLY A 126 -24.36 14.86 40.64
N SER A 127 -25.04 15.17 39.53
CA SER A 127 -24.95 14.37 38.31
C SER A 127 -23.76 14.83 37.46
N GLU A 128 -22.79 13.94 37.23
CA GLU A 128 -21.58 14.24 36.46
C GLU A 128 -21.39 13.27 35.27
N THR A 129 -20.72 13.76 34.23
CA THR A 129 -20.30 12.91 33.11
C THR A 129 -18.88 12.43 33.36
N ALA A 130 -18.63 11.16 33.09
CA ALA A 130 -17.33 10.54 33.31
C ALA A 130 -16.92 9.67 32.12
N CYS A 131 -15.62 9.38 32.03
CA CYS A 131 -15.08 8.36 31.13
C CYS A 131 -14.98 7.02 31.86
N SER A 132 -15.38 5.94 31.19
CA SER A 132 -15.13 4.57 31.61
C SER A 132 -14.43 3.77 30.53
N PHE A 133 -13.79 2.67 30.91
CA PHE A 133 -13.09 1.78 29.99
C PHE A 133 -13.55 0.33 30.12
N SER A 134 -13.36 -0.45 29.06
CA SER A 134 -13.58 -1.90 29.09
C SER A 134 -12.26 -2.66 28.96
N MET A 135 -11.85 -3.32 30.05
CA MET A 135 -10.62 -4.13 30.08
C MET A 135 -10.65 -5.26 29.02
N LYS A 136 -11.83 -5.85 28.77
CA LYS A 136 -12.00 -6.87 27.73
C LYS A 136 -11.74 -6.31 26.33
N ALA A 137 -12.31 -5.15 26.03
CA ALA A 137 -12.14 -4.51 24.73
C ALA A 137 -10.67 -4.13 24.52
N ILE A 138 -10.01 -3.55 25.54
CA ILE A 138 -8.58 -3.23 25.49
C ILE A 138 -7.74 -4.48 25.20
N PHE A 139 -7.97 -5.56 25.95
CA PHE A 139 -7.22 -6.80 25.75
C PHE A 139 -7.41 -7.38 24.34
N LEU A 140 -8.64 -7.45 23.85
CA LEU A 140 -8.94 -7.92 22.49
C LEU A 140 -8.34 -6.99 21.43
N THR A 141 -8.38 -5.68 21.61
CA THR A 141 -7.77 -4.72 20.71
C THR A 141 -6.25 -4.92 20.63
N ILE A 142 -5.57 -5.11 21.76
CA ILE A 142 -4.13 -5.38 21.79
C ILE A 142 -3.82 -6.70 21.10
N LEU A 143 -4.58 -7.76 21.39
CA LEU A 143 -4.37 -9.08 20.79
C LEU A 143 -4.54 -9.05 19.26
N VAL A 144 -5.65 -8.50 18.78
CA VAL A 144 -5.93 -8.41 17.33
C VAL A 144 -4.96 -7.44 16.65
N GLY A 145 -4.65 -6.31 17.30
CA GLY A 145 -3.73 -5.30 16.78
C GLY A 145 -2.30 -5.81 16.64
N THR A 146 -1.80 -6.53 17.64
CA THR A 146 -0.47 -7.16 17.58
C THR A 146 -0.39 -8.24 16.50
N LEU A 147 -1.42 -9.08 16.36
CA LEU A 147 -1.48 -10.07 15.29
C LEU A 147 -1.52 -9.41 13.90
N ALA A 148 -2.32 -8.35 13.73
CA ALA A 148 -2.37 -7.58 12.50
C ALA A 148 -1.01 -6.94 12.17
N MET A 149 -0.34 -6.34 13.16
CA MET A 149 0.98 -5.74 12.95
C MET A 149 2.04 -6.81 12.61
N ALA A 150 2.02 -7.96 13.29
CA ALA A 150 2.94 -9.06 13.03
C ALA A 150 2.77 -9.61 11.60
N THR A 151 1.53 -9.72 11.10
CA THR A 151 1.29 -10.15 9.71
C THR A 151 1.77 -9.13 8.69
N LEU A 152 1.59 -7.83 8.94
CA LEU A 152 2.13 -6.76 8.08
C LEU A 152 3.67 -6.79 8.03
N ILE A 153 4.32 -6.91 9.19
CA ILE A 153 5.77 -7.01 9.29
C ILE A 153 6.28 -8.28 8.58
N GLY A 154 5.61 -9.43 8.80
CA GLY A 154 5.94 -10.68 8.13
C GLY A 154 5.82 -10.60 6.60
N LEU A 155 4.80 -9.89 6.10
CA LEU A 155 4.68 -9.58 4.67
C LEU A 155 5.81 -8.68 4.17
N GLY A 156 6.26 -7.71 4.99
CA GLY A 156 7.37 -6.81 4.67
C GLY A 156 8.72 -7.51 4.55
N PHE A 157 8.95 -8.59 5.29
CA PHE A 157 10.17 -9.41 5.16
C PHE A 157 10.22 -10.28 3.90
N ARG A 158 9.15 -10.29 3.09
CA ARG A 158 9.11 -11.09 1.86
C ARG A 158 10.06 -10.51 0.81
N HIS A 159 11.23 -11.12 0.69
CA HIS A 159 12.28 -10.70 -0.24
C HIS A 159 11.82 -10.69 -1.71
N LEU A 160 12.09 -9.59 -2.40
CA LEU A 160 11.86 -9.43 -3.84
C LEU A 160 13.08 -9.96 -4.61
N ARG A 161 12.92 -11.03 -5.39
CA ARG A 161 14.04 -11.79 -5.97
C ARG A 161 14.58 -11.27 -7.33
N SER A 162 14.30 -10.05 -7.78
CA SER A 162 14.79 -9.61 -9.11
C SER A 162 15.85 -8.50 -9.04
N ALA A 163 16.62 -8.42 -10.13
CA ALA A 163 17.70 -7.45 -10.35
C ALA A 163 17.18 -6.07 -10.80
N MET A 164 15.87 -5.90 -10.91
CA MET A 164 15.26 -4.65 -11.33
C MET A 164 15.40 -3.59 -10.22
N PRO A 165 15.83 -2.36 -10.55
CA PRO A 165 15.85 -1.27 -9.59
C PRO A 165 14.45 -1.03 -9.03
N MET A 166 14.36 -0.75 -7.74
CA MET A 166 13.11 -0.61 -6.99
C MET A 166 12.38 0.71 -7.35
N ALA A 167 11.86 0.81 -8.57
CA ALA A 167 10.95 1.87 -8.98
C ALA A 167 9.52 1.49 -8.57
N SER A 168 9.22 1.55 -7.26
CA SER A 168 7.89 1.18 -6.73
C SER A 168 6.79 2.07 -7.32
N SER A 169 6.74 3.34 -6.91
CA SER A 169 5.69 4.31 -7.27
C SER A 169 6.23 5.58 -7.90
N CYS A 170 7.54 5.66 -8.15
CA CYS A 170 8.16 6.81 -8.79
C CYS A 170 7.84 6.79 -10.30
N SER A 171 6.94 7.67 -10.73
CA SER A 171 6.56 7.80 -12.13
C SER A 171 7.77 8.10 -13.03
N ALA A 172 8.71 8.93 -12.56
CA ALA A 172 9.94 9.24 -13.30
C ALA A 172 10.79 7.98 -13.55
N ALA A 173 10.97 7.14 -12.52
CA ALA A 173 11.73 5.89 -12.67
C ALA A 173 11.00 4.85 -13.54
N ILE A 174 9.67 4.77 -13.45
CA ILE A 174 8.87 3.93 -14.35
C ILE A 174 8.96 4.43 -15.80
N SER A 175 8.91 5.75 -16.01
CA SER A 175 9.02 6.36 -17.33
C SER A 175 10.39 6.11 -17.96
N ALA A 176 11.47 6.20 -17.19
CA ALA A 176 12.82 5.88 -17.66
C ALA A 176 12.89 4.45 -18.22
N ALA A 177 12.25 3.48 -17.55
CA ALA A 177 12.18 2.09 -18.00
C ALA A 177 11.25 1.85 -19.20
N CYS A 178 10.48 2.85 -19.67
CA CYS A 178 9.46 2.74 -20.72
C CYS A 178 9.91 3.33 -22.07
N HIS A 179 11.18 3.13 -22.44
CA HIS A 179 11.70 3.54 -23.75
C HIS A 179 12.07 2.28 -24.56
N PRO A 180 11.09 1.60 -25.19
CA PRO A 180 11.36 0.43 -26.02
C PRO A 180 12.16 0.82 -27.27
N PRO A 181 12.85 -0.14 -27.92
CA PRO A 181 13.59 0.13 -29.14
C PRO A 181 12.62 0.55 -30.26
N PRO A 182 13.05 1.38 -31.24
CA PRO A 182 12.19 1.96 -32.27
C PRO A 182 11.47 0.91 -33.12
N GLU A 183 12.04 -0.29 -33.22
CA GLU A 183 11.47 -1.40 -33.97
C GLU A 183 10.37 -2.21 -33.22
N ASP A 184 10.14 -1.91 -31.94
CA ASP A 184 9.11 -2.56 -31.11
C ASP A 184 7.82 -1.72 -31.09
N THR A 185 7.19 -1.63 -32.27
CA THR A 185 5.93 -0.90 -32.43
C THR A 185 4.78 -1.61 -31.68
N GLY A 186 4.11 -0.85 -30.81
CA GLY A 186 2.98 -1.34 -30.02
C GLY A 186 3.37 -2.23 -28.83
N ALA A 187 4.57 -2.07 -28.26
CA ALA A 187 5.00 -2.76 -27.04
C ALA A 187 3.97 -2.69 -25.91
N SER A 188 3.27 -1.56 -25.79
CA SER A 188 2.23 -1.33 -24.78
C SER A 188 1.02 -2.28 -24.91
N LEU A 189 0.71 -2.78 -26.10
CA LEU A 189 -0.46 -3.65 -26.37
C LEU A 189 -0.14 -5.14 -26.20
N LYS A 190 1.14 -5.49 -26.11
CA LYS A 190 1.65 -6.85 -26.04
C LYS A 190 2.18 -7.18 -24.63
N PRO A 191 2.39 -8.46 -24.29
CA PRO A 191 3.09 -8.85 -23.08
C PRO A 191 4.54 -8.35 -23.08
N VAL A 192 4.91 -7.56 -22.07
CA VAL A 192 6.26 -6.98 -21.92
C VAL A 192 7.05 -7.71 -20.84
N LYS A 193 8.37 -7.66 -20.97
CA LYS A 193 9.33 -8.11 -19.96
C LYS A 193 10.41 -7.05 -19.86
N TRP A 194 10.91 -6.80 -18.66
CA TRP A 194 12.04 -5.90 -18.44
C TRP A 194 13.35 -6.68 -18.51
N GLY A 195 14.34 -6.08 -19.17
CA GLY A 195 15.71 -6.57 -19.22
C GLY A 195 16.53 -5.81 -20.25
N GLU A 196 17.74 -6.28 -20.45
CA GLU A 196 18.65 -5.76 -21.47
C GLU A 196 18.15 -6.16 -22.86
N ILE A 197 18.07 -5.18 -23.76
CA ILE A 197 17.62 -5.38 -25.13
C ILE A 197 18.77 -5.97 -25.94
N ILE A 198 18.55 -7.15 -26.53
CA ILE A 198 19.50 -7.74 -27.47
C ILE A 198 19.32 -7.01 -28.81
N LYS A 199 20.29 -6.20 -29.21
CA LYS A 199 20.37 -5.75 -30.61
C LYS A 199 20.77 -6.97 -31.44
N MET A 200 19.82 -7.52 -32.21
CA MET A 200 20.15 -8.54 -33.19
C MET A 200 20.90 -7.82 -34.30
N GLN A 201 22.22 -7.95 -34.31
CA GLN A 201 23.06 -7.42 -35.37
C GLN A 201 22.52 -8.00 -36.68
N GLU A 202 21.96 -7.15 -37.53
CA GLU A 202 21.59 -7.52 -38.90
C GLU A 202 22.86 -8.02 -39.60
N ALA A 203 23.05 -9.33 -39.57
CA ALA A 203 23.96 -10.02 -40.46
C ALA A 203 23.34 -10.05 -41.87
N GLN A 204 23.18 -8.89 -42.51
CA GLN A 204 23.14 -8.80 -43.98
C GLN A 204 23.27 -7.35 -44.46
N SER A 205 24.48 -7.02 -44.91
CA SER A 205 24.79 -6.08 -45.99
C SER A 205 23.83 -4.89 -46.21
N LYS A 206 24.19 -3.73 -45.66
CA LYS A 206 23.95 -2.47 -46.37
C LYS A 206 25.28 -1.90 -46.81
N SER A 207 25.72 -2.41 -47.96
CA SER A 207 26.64 -1.71 -48.84
C SER A 207 26.13 -0.28 -49.06
N THR A 208 27.00 0.68 -48.82
CA THR A 208 27.14 1.95 -49.54
C THR A 208 25.82 2.59 -49.99
N ASP A 209 25.31 3.53 -49.19
CA ASP A 209 24.70 4.73 -49.77
C ASP A 209 25.02 5.93 -48.86
N ASP A 210 26.26 6.40 -48.99
CA ASP A 210 26.64 7.78 -48.68
C ASP A 210 25.75 8.69 -49.55
N ARG A 211 24.72 9.31 -48.96
CA ARG A 211 24.14 10.63 -49.32
C ARG A 211 22.71 10.79 -48.80
N LEU A 212 22.52 10.83 -47.48
CA LEU A 212 21.47 11.65 -46.87
C LEU A 212 21.66 11.77 -45.35
N SER A 213 22.74 12.40 -44.91
CA SER A 213 23.02 12.57 -43.48
C SER A 213 23.57 13.96 -43.15
N ASP A 214 23.15 14.98 -43.89
CA ASP A 214 23.64 16.36 -43.73
C ASP A 214 22.70 17.28 -42.92
N ASP A 215 21.57 16.77 -42.43
CA ASP A 215 20.56 17.55 -41.69
C ASP A 215 20.34 17.12 -40.23
N LEU A 216 21.27 16.36 -39.63
CA LEU A 216 21.20 16.00 -38.20
C LEU A 216 22.26 16.73 -37.41
N SER A 217 21.83 17.36 -36.31
CA SER A 217 22.69 18.12 -35.40
C SER A 217 23.77 17.23 -34.77
N ASP A 218 24.94 17.78 -34.45
CA ASP A 218 26.06 17.01 -33.88
C ASP A 218 25.69 16.32 -32.55
N ASP A 219 24.69 16.85 -31.82
CA ASP A 219 24.10 16.23 -30.64
C ASP A 219 23.29 14.95 -30.96
N GLU A 220 22.60 14.90 -32.10
CA GLU A 220 21.90 13.70 -32.59
C GLU A 220 22.88 12.62 -33.04
N ARG A 221 24.00 13.00 -33.67
CA ARG A 221 25.08 12.07 -34.04
C ARG A 221 25.76 11.47 -32.81
N LEU A 222 26.03 12.27 -31.78
CA LEU A 222 26.65 11.78 -30.53
C LEU A 222 25.74 10.81 -29.76
N SER A 223 24.41 11.02 -29.83
CA SER A 223 23.41 10.15 -29.23
C SER A 223 23.12 8.87 -30.02
N ALA A 224 23.41 8.86 -31.32
CA ALA A 224 23.28 7.68 -32.19
C ALA A 224 24.51 6.74 -32.12
N ASP A 225 25.70 7.27 -31.81
CA ASP A 225 26.98 6.54 -31.84
C ASP A 225 27.39 5.94 -30.48
N ALA A 226 26.77 6.40 -29.39
CA ALA A 226 27.06 5.88 -28.06
C ALA A 226 26.19 4.65 -27.75
N ASP A 227 26.60 3.48 -28.29
CA ASP A 227 25.92 2.19 -28.16
C ASP A 227 26.02 1.60 -26.74
N TYR A 228 25.36 2.25 -25.77
CA TYR A 228 25.27 1.73 -24.42
C TYR A 228 24.14 0.70 -24.32
N PRO A 229 24.38 -0.45 -23.67
CA PRO A 229 23.31 -1.38 -23.36
C PRO A 229 22.30 -0.67 -22.44
N HIS A 230 21.03 -0.65 -22.85
CA HIS A 230 19.94 -0.03 -22.11
C HIS A 230 18.91 -1.09 -21.70
N CYS A 231 18.38 -0.94 -20.49
CA CYS A 231 17.34 -1.83 -19.96
C CYS A 231 15.97 -1.16 -20.08
N SER A 232 15.03 -1.85 -20.71
CA SER A 232 13.70 -1.28 -20.94
C SER A 232 12.62 -2.36 -20.96
N PHE A 233 11.37 -1.95 -20.79
CA PHE A 233 10.21 -2.79 -21.06
C PHE A 233 10.01 -2.96 -22.56
N THR A 234 10.19 -4.17 -23.07
CA THR A 234 9.97 -4.47 -24.50
C THR A 234 9.12 -5.73 -24.68
N SER A 235 8.42 -5.81 -25.82
CA SER A 235 7.72 -6.99 -26.34
C SER A 235 8.68 -8.05 -26.95
N ARG A 236 9.96 -7.72 -27.14
CA ARG A 236 11.01 -8.58 -27.70
C ARG A 236 11.75 -9.42 -26.64
N GLU A 237 12.65 -10.29 -27.09
CA GLU A 237 13.51 -11.07 -26.19
C GLU A 237 14.47 -10.16 -25.43
N VAL A 238 14.63 -10.44 -24.13
CA VAL A 238 15.48 -9.66 -23.23
C VAL A 238 16.31 -10.59 -22.36
N VAL A 239 17.54 -10.18 -22.11
CA VAL A 239 18.48 -10.88 -21.22
C VAL A 239 18.41 -10.25 -19.83
N LYS A 240 18.72 -11.04 -18.81
CA LYS A 240 18.86 -10.50 -17.45
C LYS A 240 20.11 -9.61 -17.41
N PRO A 241 20.02 -8.38 -16.91
CA PRO A 241 21.18 -7.50 -16.86
C PRO A 241 22.29 -8.10 -15.99
N GLY A 242 23.52 -8.02 -16.49
CA GLY A 242 24.73 -8.39 -15.76
C GLY A 242 25.04 -7.37 -14.66
N ARG A 243 25.61 -7.81 -13.53
CA ARG A 243 25.97 -6.89 -12.43
C ARG A 243 27.22 -6.05 -12.72
N ASP A 244 27.98 -6.43 -13.74
CA ASP A 244 29.27 -5.83 -14.08
C ASP A 244 29.18 -4.73 -15.15
N ILE A 245 27.97 -4.51 -15.69
CA ILE A 245 27.70 -3.54 -16.76
C ILE A 245 26.93 -2.35 -16.17
N ARG A 246 27.35 -1.13 -16.51
CA ARG A 246 26.59 0.09 -16.19
C ARG A 246 25.58 0.34 -17.30
N TYR A 247 24.31 0.30 -16.97
CA TYR A 247 23.21 0.61 -17.87
C TYR A 247 22.85 2.10 -17.72
N CYS A 248 22.63 2.77 -18.85
CA CYS A 248 22.12 4.13 -18.92
C CYS A 248 20.58 4.14 -18.93
#